data_AF-A0A952E1S4-F1
#
_entry.id   AF-A0A952E1S4-F1
#
_cell.length_a   1.000
_cell.length_b   1.000
_cell.length_c   1.000
_cell.angle_alpha   90.00
_cell.angle_beta   90.00
_cell.angle_gamma   90.00
#
_symmetry.space_group_name_H-M   'P 1'
#
loop_
_entity.id
_entity.type
_entity.pdbx_description
1 polymer ?
#
loop_
_entity_poly.entity_id
_entity_poly.type
_entity_poly.pdbx_seq_one_letter_code
_entity_poly.pdbx_strand_id
1 'polypeptide(L)'
;MEKISGFALTAILLLLISTPALFSVDKADFDNIIDFSVTIKTLNQTAVDEGSPASSIDLNKLFLLNGTASSITIINSKENEFQVLVDLVSGEWLGLEDVKSYHCLILFEGPEFYRIFPKRKPKQPVPGLITTNDRIMVVARAIRQVTIETGKKSWLLEGFYVRTIR
;
A
#
# COMPACT_ATOMS: atom_id res chain seq x y z
N MET A 1 5.39 -17.27 58.39
CA MET A 1 4.12 -16.75 57.83
C MET A 1 4.12 -15.24 58.00
N GLU A 2 4.66 -14.52 57.03
CA GLU A 2 4.69 -13.05 57.05
C GLU A 2 3.32 -12.49 56.67
N LYS A 3 2.77 -11.62 57.53
CA LYS A 3 1.53 -10.89 57.26
C LYS A 3 1.83 -9.80 56.24
N ILE A 4 1.46 -10.05 54.99
CA ILE A 4 1.42 -9.01 53.95
C ILE A 4 0.43 -7.94 54.43
N SER A 5 0.93 -6.74 54.70
CA SER A 5 0.10 -5.62 55.18
C SER A 5 -0.92 -5.22 54.11
N GLY A 6 -2.16 -4.93 54.53
CA GLY A 6 -3.25 -4.56 53.60
C GLY A 6 -2.96 -3.31 52.74
N PHE A 7 -1.97 -2.49 53.14
CA PHE A 7 -1.47 -1.34 52.39
C PHE A 7 -0.56 -1.72 51.21
N ALA A 8 0.22 -2.80 51.32
CA ALA A 8 1.07 -3.25 50.22
C ALA A 8 0.23 -3.82 49.06
N LEU A 9 -0.89 -4.47 49.37
CA LEU A 9 -1.80 -5.02 48.36
C LEU A 9 -2.55 -3.92 47.58
N THR A 10 -2.88 -2.81 48.23
CA THR A 10 -3.57 -1.67 47.61
C THR A 10 -2.65 -0.86 46.69
N ALA A 11 -1.37 -0.68 47.07
CA ALA A 11 -0.40 0.02 46.22
C ALA A 11 -0.10 -0.73 44.91
N ILE A 12 -0.01 -2.06 44.97
CA ILE A 12 0.20 -2.91 43.79
C ILE A 12 -1.04 -2.90 42.87
N LEU A 13 -2.25 -2.90 43.45
CA LEU A 13 -3.49 -2.83 42.68
C LEU A 13 -3.66 -1.47 41.98
N LEU A 14 -3.26 -0.36 42.61
CA LEU A 14 -3.27 0.97 41.99
C LEU A 14 -2.27 1.10 40.83
N LEU A 15 -1.10 0.46 40.92
CA LEU A 15 -0.09 0.45 39.85
C LEU A 15 -0.55 -0.34 38.61
N LEU A 16 -1.31 -1.41 38.79
CA LEU A 16 -1.85 -2.24 37.70
C LEU A 16 -3.03 -1.59 36.95
N ILE A 17 -3.74 -0.63 37.57
CA ILE A 17 -4.87 0.07 36.96
C ILE A 17 -4.40 1.32 36.17
N SER A 18 -3.20 1.82 36.42
CA SER A 18 -2.65 3.02 35.76
C SER A 18 -2.00 2.80 34.38
N THR A 19 -1.92 1.56 33.88
CA THR A 19 -1.17 1.25 32.64
C THR A 19 -1.99 0.90 31.38
N PRO A 20 -3.11 1.57 31.01
CA PRO A 20 -3.67 1.41 29.67
C PRO A 20 -3.63 2.68 28.80
N ALA A 21 -2.68 3.61 29.01
CA ALA A 21 -2.68 4.91 28.31
C ALA A 21 -1.42 5.25 27.47
N LEU A 22 -0.38 4.41 27.44
CA LEU A 22 0.91 4.80 26.83
C LEU A 22 1.09 4.46 25.35
N PHE A 23 0.07 3.99 24.65
CA PHE A 23 0.12 3.76 23.20
C PHE A 23 -1.00 4.53 22.49
N SER A 24 -1.01 5.85 22.65
CA SER A 24 -1.75 6.71 21.73
C SER A 24 -0.89 6.88 20.49
N VAL A 25 -1.24 6.21 19.40
CA VAL A 25 -0.67 6.52 18.08
C VAL A 25 -1.12 7.94 17.74
N ASP A 26 -0.17 8.89 17.71
CA ASP A 26 -0.48 10.27 17.33
C ASP A 26 -0.50 10.41 15.80
N LYS A 27 -1.24 11.41 15.30
CA LYS A 27 -1.25 11.78 13.89
C LYS A 27 0.17 12.04 13.37
N ALA A 28 1.03 12.65 14.19
CA ALA A 28 2.42 12.92 13.83
C ALA A 28 3.20 11.63 13.53
N ASP A 29 2.98 10.56 14.32
CA ASP A 29 3.61 9.27 14.07
C ASP A 29 3.17 8.68 12.73
N PHE A 30 1.89 8.84 12.39
CA PHE A 30 1.33 8.34 11.15
C PHE A 30 1.82 9.11 9.91
N ASP A 31 1.87 10.44 9.98
CA ASP A 31 2.38 11.31 8.90
C ASP A 31 3.90 11.13 8.65
N ASN A 32 4.63 10.63 9.65
CA ASN A 32 6.03 10.27 9.50
C ASN A 32 6.23 8.97 8.69
N ILE A 33 5.25 8.07 8.72
CA ILE A 33 5.32 6.77 8.05
C ILE A 33 4.68 6.83 6.65
N ILE A 34 3.53 7.49 6.53
CA ILE A 34 2.75 7.52 5.30
C ILE A 34 2.71 8.94 4.72
N ASP A 35 3.03 9.07 3.44
CA ASP A 35 2.80 10.28 2.66
C ASP A 35 1.49 10.17 1.87
N PHE A 36 0.47 10.89 2.33
CA PHE A 36 -0.86 10.95 1.68
C PHE A 36 -0.91 11.91 0.48
N SER A 37 0.13 12.72 0.26
CA SER A 37 0.18 13.68 -0.84
C SER A 37 0.63 13.04 -2.16
N VAL A 38 1.28 11.88 -2.10
CA VAL A 38 1.75 11.15 -3.27
C VAL A 38 0.59 10.43 -3.94
N THR A 39 0.35 10.77 -5.21
CA THR A 39 -0.65 10.12 -6.06
C THR A 39 0.02 9.40 -7.23
N ILE A 40 -0.74 8.58 -7.98
CA ILE A 40 -0.24 7.94 -9.22
C ILE A 40 0.16 9.01 -10.25
N LYS A 41 -0.52 10.16 -10.28
CA LYS A 41 -0.15 11.32 -11.11
C LYS A 41 1.21 11.89 -10.69
N THR A 42 1.43 12.09 -9.40
CA THR A 42 2.71 12.55 -8.84
C THR A 42 3.85 11.60 -9.24
N LEU A 43 3.62 10.28 -9.10
CA LEU A 43 4.56 9.24 -9.53
C LEU A 43 4.87 9.34 -11.04
N ASN A 44 3.86 9.52 -11.88
CA ASN A 44 4.09 9.66 -13.33
C ASN A 44 4.87 10.92 -13.70
N GLN A 45 4.57 12.05 -13.05
CA GLN A 45 5.26 13.31 -13.33
C GLN A 45 6.75 13.24 -12.97
N THR A 46 7.09 12.59 -11.85
CA THR A 46 8.48 12.39 -11.43
C THR A 46 9.25 11.36 -12.24
N ALA A 47 8.55 10.42 -12.88
CA ALA A 47 9.16 9.48 -13.80
C ALA A 47 9.59 10.13 -15.12
N VAL A 48 8.92 11.21 -15.53
CA VAL A 48 9.16 11.89 -16.82
C VAL A 48 10.16 13.03 -16.68
N ASP A 49 10.05 13.85 -15.64
CA ASP A 49 10.87 15.07 -15.48
C ASP A 49 11.82 14.99 -14.27
N GLU A 50 13.11 14.78 -14.54
CA GLU A 50 14.19 14.74 -13.51
C GLU A 50 14.42 16.10 -12.80
N GLY A 51 13.62 17.15 -13.09
CA GLY A 51 13.71 18.49 -12.49
C GLY A 51 12.38 19.13 -12.08
N SER A 52 11.27 18.38 -12.09
CA SER A 52 9.96 18.89 -11.64
C SER A 52 9.95 19.17 -10.12
N PRO A 53 9.23 20.16 -9.57
CA PRO A 53 9.07 20.33 -8.12
C PRO A 53 8.49 19.11 -7.39
N ALA A 54 7.88 18.18 -8.12
CA ALA A 54 7.47 16.87 -7.62
C ALA A 54 8.65 15.90 -7.38
N SER A 55 9.88 16.25 -7.78
CA SER A 55 11.07 15.39 -7.91
C SER A 55 11.60 14.74 -6.63
N SER A 56 11.12 15.11 -5.44
CA SER A 56 11.55 14.50 -4.19
C SER A 56 10.45 13.61 -3.59
N ILE A 57 10.21 12.46 -4.21
CA ILE A 57 9.50 11.38 -3.52
C ILE A 57 10.44 10.83 -2.46
N ASP A 58 10.01 10.86 -1.20
CA ASP A 58 10.74 10.19 -0.12
C ASP A 58 10.58 8.67 -0.27
N LEU A 59 11.67 8.02 -0.69
CA LEU A 59 11.70 6.57 -0.90
C LEU A 59 11.53 5.77 0.41
N ASN A 60 11.63 6.41 1.57
CA ASN A 60 11.46 5.75 2.86
C ASN A 60 10.00 5.74 3.34
N LYS A 61 9.14 6.59 2.76
CA LYS A 61 7.73 6.67 3.14
C LYS A 61 6.86 5.67 2.39
N LEU A 62 5.78 5.26 3.04
CA LEU A 62 4.69 4.52 2.43
C LEU A 62 3.72 5.49 1.75
N PHE A 63 3.08 5.06 0.68
CA PHE A 63 2.06 5.81 -0.05
C PHE A 63 0.75 5.04 0.00
N LEU A 64 -0.35 5.75 0.22
CA LEU A 64 -1.69 5.21 0.08
C LEU A 64 -2.22 5.53 -1.32
N LEU A 65 -2.16 4.55 -2.22
CA LEU A 65 -2.52 4.72 -3.63
C LEU A 65 -3.87 4.07 -3.92
N ASN A 66 -4.69 4.74 -4.73
CA ASN A 66 -5.97 4.22 -5.20
C ASN A 66 -5.98 4.21 -6.73
N GLY A 67 -6.44 3.12 -7.32
CA GLY A 67 -6.54 2.98 -8.77
C GLY A 67 -7.29 1.73 -9.20
N THR A 68 -7.34 1.49 -10.50
CA THR A 68 -7.88 0.28 -11.10
C THR A 68 -6.74 -0.66 -11.46
N ALA A 69 -6.83 -1.94 -11.08
CA ALA A 69 -5.87 -2.96 -11.49
C ALA A 69 -6.06 -3.27 -12.99
N SER A 70 -5.29 -2.62 -13.87
CA SER A 70 -5.39 -2.80 -15.32
C SER A 70 -4.82 -4.15 -15.77
N SER A 71 -3.75 -4.60 -15.13
CA SER A 71 -3.10 -5.90 -15.39
C SER A 71 -2.61 -6.55 -14.10
N ILE A 72 -2.63 -7.87 -14.07
CA ILE A 72 -2.13 -8.70 -12.96
C ILE A 72 -1.31 -9.84 -13.57
N THR A 73 0.00 -9.81 -13.36
CA THR A 73 0.96 -10.78 -13.88
C THR A 73 1.58 -11.56 -12.73
N ILE A 74 1.26 -12.85 -12.61
CA ILE A 74 1.90 -13.72 -11.62
C ILE A 74 3.29 -14.10 -12.12
N ILE A 75 4.32 -13.67 -11.39
CA ILE A 75 5.73 -13.94 -11.68
C ILE A 75 6.11 -15.32 -11.10
N ASN A 76 5.72 -15.60 -9.86
CA ASN A 76 5.92 -16.90 -9.20
C ASN A 76 4.62 -17.34 -8.52
N SER A 77 4.20 -18.59 -8.78
CA SER A 77 2.92 -19.13 -8.31
C SER A 77 3.04 -20.12 -7.14
N LYS A 78 4.23 -20.30 -6.56
CA LYS A 78 4.40 -21.09 -5.33
C LYS A 78 4.02 -20.22 -4.13
N GLU A 79 3.21 -20.72 -3.19
CA GLU A 79 2.70 -19.95 -2.04
C GLU A 79 3.83 -19.29 -1.22
N ASN A 80 4.88 -20.02 -0.87
CA ASN A 80 5.99 -19.49 -0.06
C ASN A 80 6.93 -18.52 -0.80
N GLU A 81 6.84 -18.46 -2.13
CA GLU A 81 7.67 -17.59 -2.98
C GLU A 81 6.75 -16.75 -3.90
N PHE A 82 5.51 -16.49 -3.47
CA PHE A 82 4.51 -15.92 -4.35
C PHE A 82 4.89 -14.50 -4.73
N GLN A 83 4.85 -14.20 -6.02
CA GLN A 83 5.17 -12.89 -6.56
C GLN A 83 4.16 -12.53 -7.65
N VAL A 84 3.60 -11.34 -7.56
CA VAL A 84 2.66 -10.80 -8.55
C VAL A 84 2.94 -9.33 -8.81
N LEU A 85 2.97 -8.98 -10.08
CA LEU A 85 3.10 -7.62 -10.56
C LEU A 85 1.73 -7.10 -10.99
N VAL A 86 1.32 -5.97 -10.43
CA VAL A 86 0.05 -5.31 -10.75
C VAL A 86 0.36 -3.99 -11.44
N ASP A 87 -0.24 -3.77 -12.62
CA ASP A 87 -0.31 -2.43 -13.22
C ASP A 87 -1.51 -1.71 -12.62
N LEU A 88 -1.25 -0.60 -11.93
CA LEU A 88 -2.26 0.22 -11.27
C LEU A 88 -2.45 1.52 -12.05
N VAL A 89 -3.69 1.75 -12.49
CA VAL A 89 -4.09 2.89 -13.31
C VAL A 89 -4.99 3.85 -12.54
N SER A 90 -4.76 5.14 -12.72
CA SER A 90 -5.74 6.18 -12.39
C SER A 90 -5.93 7.12 -13.57
N GLY A 91 -7.19 7.47 -13.86
CA GLY A 91 -7.57 8.39 -14.92
C GLY A 91 -8.01 9.74 -14.33
N GLU A 92 -7.64 10.82 -15.00
CA GLU A 92 -8.09 12.18 -14.69
C GLU A 92 -8.68 12.79 -15.96
N TRP A 93 -9.85 13.43 -15.82
CA TRP A 93 -10.44 14.23 -16.89
C TRP A 93 -9.67 15.55 -17.04
N LEU A 94 -9.27 15.87 -18.26
CA LEU A 94 -8.68 17.14 -18.63
C LEU A 94 -9.72 17.93 -19.44
N GLY A 95 -10.47 18.78 -18.74
CA GLY A 95 -11.62 19.46 -19.34
C GLY A 95 -12.79 18.50 -19.57
N LEU A 96 -13.43 18.60 -20.74
CA LEU A 96 -14.64 17.83 -21.07
C LEU A 96 -14.40 16.68 -22.06
N GLU A 97 -13.27 16.67 -22.76
CA GLU A 97 -13.06 15.78 -23.91
C GLU A 97 -11.91 14.78 -23.70
N ASP A 98 -10.91 15.16 -22.92
CA ASP A 98 -9.69 14.36 -22.77
C ASP A 98 -9.64 13.62 -21.44
N VAL A 99 -9.19 12.37 -21.47
CA VAL A 99 -8.86 11.58 -20.28
C VAL A 99 -7.37 11.24 -20.31
N LYS A 100 -6.66 11.62 -19.26
CA LYS A 100 -5.25 11.24 -19.07
C LYS A 100 -5.14 10.11 -18.06
N SER A 101 -4.52 9.02 -18.49
CA SER A 101 -4.21 7.88 -17.64
C SER A 101 -2.79 7.96 -17.10
N TYR A 102 -2.65 7.65 -15.81
CA TYR A 102 -1.40 7.56 -15.08
C TYR A 102 -1.23 6.13 -14.57
N HIS A 103 -0.02 5.58 -14.71
CA HIS A 103 0.29 4.17 -14.43
C HIS A 103 1.41 4.04 -13.41
N CYS A 104 1.37 3.00 -12.57
CA CYS A 104 2.51 2.57 -11.78
C CYS A 104 2.49 1.05 -11.60
N LEU A 105 3.66 0.44 -11.43
CA LEU A 105 3.79 -1.00 -11.26
C LEU A 105 3.98 -1.33 -9.77
N ILE A 106 3.22 -2.28 -9.26
CA ILE A 106 3.29 -2.70 -7.87
C ILE A 106 3.65 -4.18 -7.80
N LEU A 107 4.77 -4.49 -7.18
CA LEU A 107 5.21 -5.84 -6.89
C LEU A 107 4.76 -6.21 -5.49
N PHE A 108 3.92 -7.24 -5.39
CA PHE A 108 3.58 -7.88 -4.14
C PHE A 108 4.34 -9.19 -4.03
N GLU A 109 4.95 -9.43 -2.87
CA GLU A 109 5.72 -10.64 -2.57
C GLU A 109 5.26 -11.23 -1.24
N GLY A 110 5.12 -12.55 -1.18
CA GLY A 110 4.80 -13.26 0.05
C GLY A 110 3.51 -14.08 0.02
N PRO A 111 3.39 -15.08 0.91
CA PRO A 111 2.24 -15.99 0.97
C PRO A 111 0.90 -15.32 1.29
N GLU A 112 0.93 -14.16 1.97
CA GLU A 112 -0.27 -13.37 2.28
C GLU A 112 -1.01 -12.90 1.02
N PHE A 113 -0.29 -12.70 -0.10
CA PHE A 113 -0.87 -12.26 -1.37
C PHE A 113 -1.34 -13.43 -2.25
N TYR A 114 -0.91 -14.67 -1.96
CA TYR A 114 -1.26 -15.87 -2.73
C TYR A 114 -2.77 -16.09 -2.84
N ARG A 115 -3.49 -15.80 -1.75
CA ARG A 115 -4.95 -15.97 -1.67
C ARG A 115 -5.72 -14.73 -2.10
N ILE A 116 -5.06 -13.62 -2.38
CA ILE A 116 -5.68 -12.36 -2.80
C ILE A 116 -5.71 -12.27 -4.33
N PHE A 117 -4.62 -12.71 -4.98
CA PHE A 117 -4.47 -12.68 -6.43
C PHE A 117 -4.62 -14.09 -7.03
N PRO A 118 -5.78 -14.43 -7.59
CA PRO A 118 -6.03 -15.78 -8.06
C PRO A 118 -5.28 -16.06 -9.37
N LYS A 119 -4.67 -17.26 -9.47
CA LYS A 119 -4.01 -17.72 -10.71
C LYS A 119 -4.92 -17.78 -11.93
N ARG A 120 -6.22 -17.99 -11.70
CA ARG A 120 -7.25 -17.98 -12.72
C ARG A 120 -8.42 -17.19 -12.17
N LYS A 121 -9.03 -16.35 -13.02
CA LYS A 121 -10.26 -15.65 -12.66
C LYS A 121 -11.31 -16.68 -12.21
N PRO A 122 -11.87 -16.54 -10.99
CA PRO A 122 -12.88 -17.47 -10.51
C PRO A 122 -14.15 -17.33 -11.35
N LYS A 123 -14.90 -18.44 -11.50
CA LYS A 123 -16.17 -18.45 -12.25
C LYS A 123 -17.27 -17.65 -11.55
N GLN A 124 -17.18 -17.51 -10.23
CA GLN A 124 -18.08 -16.73 -9.41
C GLN A 124 -17.28 -15.69 -8.63
N PRO A 125 -17.82 -14.49 -8.37
CA PRO A 125 -17.17 -13.50 -7.52
C PRO A 125 -16.88 -14.08 -6.14
N VAL A 126 -15.63 -13.98 -5.70
CA VAL A 126 -15.23 -14.38 -4.35
C VAL A 126 -14.83 -13.11 -3.59
N PRO A 127 -15.46 -12.81 -2.44
CA PRO A 127 -15.10 -11.64 -1.64
C PRO A 127 -13.62 -11.63 -1.27
N GLY A 128 -12.98 -10.47 -1.39
CA GLY A 128 -11.58 -10.27 -1.03
C GLY A 128 -10.57 -10.67 -2.12
N LEU A 129 -10.99 -11.32 -3.20
CA LEU A 129 -10.11 -11.51 -4.36
C LEU A 129 -9.99 -10.21 -5.16
N ILE A 130 -8.80 -10.02 -5.71
CA ILE A 130 -8.49 -8.92 -6.62
C ILE A 130 -8.27 -9.50 -8.02
N THR A 131 -9.05 -9.00 -8.96
CA THR A 131 -9.02 -9.35 -10.37
C THR A 131 -8.84 -8.09 -11.22
N THR A 132 -8.53 -8.27 -12.51
CA THR A 132 -8.40 -7.13 -13.42
C THR A 132 -9.69 -6.33 -13.49
N ASN A 133 -9.56 -5.01 -13.59
CA ASN A 133 -10.61 -4.00 -13.52
C ASN A 133 -11.21 -3.74 -12.13
N ASP A 134 -10.73 -4.41 -11.08
CA ASP A 134 -11.12 -4.04 -9.72
C ASP A 134 -10.46 -2.70 -9.34
N ARG A 135 -11.25 -1.84 -8.70
CA ARG A 135 -10.71 -0.66 -8.00
C ARG A 135 -10.10 -1.12 -6.69
N ILE A 136 -8.84 -0.78 -6.46
CA ILE A 136 -8.07 -1.20 -5.30
C ILE A 136 -7.42 -0.01 -4.61
N MET A 137 -7.24 -0.18 -3.30
CA MET A 137 -6.42 0.67 -2.45
C MET A 137 -5.18 -0.12 -2.05
N VAL A 138 -4.02 0.51 -2.15
CA VAL A 138 -2.72 -0.10 -1.93
C VAL A 138 -1.90 0.75 -0.97
N VAL A 139 -1.22 0.11 -0.03
CA VAL A 139 -0.11 0.72 0.70
C VAL A 139 1.18 0.22 0.07
N ALA A 140 2.00 1.13 -0.46
CA ALA A 140 3.19 0.76 -1.21
C ALA A 140 4.37 1.72 -0.96
N ARG A 141 5.59 1.28 -1.23
CA ARG A 141 6.81 2.10 -1.16
C ARG A 141 7.49 2.14 -2.52
N ALA A 142 8.01 3.29 -2.94
CA ALA A 142 8.79 3.37 -4.17
C ALA A 142 10.12 2.62 -4.05
N ILE A 143 10.44 1.79 -5.05
CA ILE A 143 11.75 1.12 -5.12
C ILE A 143 12.65 1.84 -6.12
N ARG A 144 12.21 1.90 -7.38
CA ARG A 144 12.99 2.44 -8.50
C ARG A 144 12.09 2.78 -9.69
N GLN A 145 12.62 3.54 -10.63
CA GLN A 145 12.02 3.71 -11.94
C GLN A 145 12.44 2.55 -12.87
N VAL A 146 11.53 2.14 -13.75
CA VAL A 146 11.74 1.11 -14.77
C VAL A 146 11.21 1.60 -16.11
N THR A 147 11.83 1.14 -17.19
CA THR A 147 11.32 1.36 -18.54
C THR A 147 10.35 0.24 -18.89
N ILE A 148 9.11 0.58 -19.22
CA ILE A 148 8.09 -0.38 -19.67
C ILE A 148 8.18 -0.60 -21.19
N GLU A 149 7.50 -1.62 -21.72
CA GLU A 149 7.57 -2.02 -23.14
C GLU A 149 7.29 -0.87 -24.13
N THR A 150 6.52 0.13 -23.72
CA THR A 150 6.22 1.32 -24.53
C THR A 150 7.37 2.33 -24.61
N GLY A 151 8.52 2.06 -23.98
CA GLY A 151 9.66 2.97 -23.87
C GLY A 151 9.49 4.08 -22.83
N LYS A 152 8.33 4.15 -22.15
CA LYS A 152 8.06 5.12 -21.09
C LYS A 152 8.70 4.69 -19.77
N LYS A 153 9.13 5.65 -18.95
CA LYS A 153 9.52 5.41 -17.55
C LYS A 153 8.25 5.27 -16.68
N SER A 154 8.29 4.36 -15.72
CA SER A 154 7.25 4.15 -14.70
C SER A 154 7.89 3.81 -13.37
N TRP A 155 7.19 4.06 -12.26
CA TRP A 155 7.66 3.62 -10.95
C TRP A 155 7.33 2.14 -10.71
N LEU A 156 8.31 1.41 -10.18
CA LEU A 156 8.13 0.12 -9.54
C LEU A 156 8.06 0.33 -8.02
N LEU A 157 6.98 -0.15 -7.42
CA LEU A 157 6.70 -0.05 -6.00
C LEU A 157 6.64 -1.43 -5.36
N GLU A 158 7.02 -1.50 -4.08
CA GLU A 158 6.82 -2.64 -3.19
C GLU A 158 5.45 -2.51 -2.52
N GLY A 159 4.57 -3.49 -2.70
CA GLY A 159 3.24 -3.49 -2.11
C GLY A 159 3.21 -4.19 -0.75
N PHE A 160 2.72 -3.49 0.28
CA PHE A 160 2.62 -3.99 1.66
C PHE A 160 1.20 -4.41 2.04
N TYR A 161 0.21 -3.76 1.46
CA TYR A 161 -1.20 -4.03 1.74
C TYR A 161 -2.03 -3.71 0.51
N VAL A 162 -3.09 -4.49 0.31
CA VAL A 162 -4.03 -4.27 -0.79
C VAL A 162 -5.44 -4.70 -0.40
N ARG A 163 -6.43 -3.96 -0.87
CA ARG A 163 -7.85 -4.36 -0.81
C ARG A 163 -8.64 -3.76 -1.95
N THR A 164 -9.80 -4.34 -2.25
CA THR A 164 -10.78 -3.70 -3.14
C THR A 164 -11.46 -2.51 -2.45
N ILE A 165 -11.83 -1.51 -3.25
CA ILE A 165 -12.64 -0.36 -2.84
C ILE A 165 -13.86 -0.28 -3.77
N ARG A 166 -15.05 -0.11 -3.17
CA ARG A 166 -16.31 0.02 -3.91
C ARG A 166 -16.60 1.48 -4.23
#